data_AF-A0A945DPB4-F1
#
_entry.id   AF-A0A945DPB4-F1
#
_cell.length_a   1.000
_cell.length_b   1.000
_cell.length_c   1.000
_cell.angle_alpha   90.00
_cell.angle_beta   90.00
_cell.angle_gamma   90.00
#
_symmetry.space_group_name_H-M   'P 1'
#
loop_
_entity.id
_entity.type
_entity.pdbx_description
1 polymer ?
#
loop_
_entity_poly.entity_id
_entity_poly.type
_entity_poly.pdbx_seq_one_letter_code
_entity_poly.pdbx_strand_id
1 'polypeptide(L)'
;MNHFITKSEDITADKLSRLLEQPIKIVQILKTGQTNMGAFAHLIADNRMLFIKWTRPDSYSSRKAQFNRRAVWFSKLQEGLDIPAVKYFAALANDEGASTIILEDLSSTHTQWTPNLPAWEQHCVDNLSALHSGFWNDPRLDEIKPNVDPETVGEWRIRMRHRVDGMFSELGLSDKVEMHDLINQPLWEDYFDRVRKQPLTILHGDPHPRNFLYSTSEAVLIDWELVRLGVPTVEDLMHLIVFSCLQKHKELIARYQRQTPYEEEQFEYDWRIAILLKSIACYSLLGNWYARKAIDGCL
;
A
#
# COMPACT_ATOMS: atom_id res chain seq x y z
N MET A 1 18.22 2.74 -27.59
CA MET A 1 18.73 1.67 -26.69
C MET A 1 17.66 1.37 -25.67
N ASN A 2 17.39 0.10 -25.36
CA ASN A 2 16.39 -0.25 -24.35
C ASN A 2 16.85 0.26 -22.98
N HIS A 3 16.08 1.12 -22.32
CA HIS A 3 16.45 1.72 -21.02
C HIS A 3 16.12 0.80 -19.84
N PHE A 4 15.28 -0.21 -20.04
CA PHE A 4 14.86 -1.14 -18.99
C PHE A 4 15.87 -2.26 -18.78
N ILE A 5 15.93 -2.78 -17.55
CA ILE A 5 16.45 -4.10 -17.22
C ILE A 5 15.33 -5.10 -17.48
N THR A 6 15.61 -6.15 -18.25
CA THR A 6 14.64 -7.23 -18.56
C THR A 6 15.11 -8.59 -18.07
N LYS A 7 16.40 -8.71 -17.76
CA LYS A 7 17.07 -9.90 -17.23
C LYS A 7 18.32 -9.50 -16.45
N SER A 8 18.87 -10.42 -15.66
CA SER A 8 20.04 -10.17 -14.80
C SER A 8 21.27 -9.70 -15.56
N GLU A 9 21.45 -10.15 -16.80
CA GLU A 9 22.61 -9.81 -17.63
C GLU A 9 22.60 -8.35 -18.08
N ASP A 10 21.46 -7.65 -18.00
CA ASP A 10 21.36 -6.23 -18.31
C ASP A 10 21.95 -5.36 -17.18
N ILE A 11 22.20 -5.93 -15.99
CA ILE A 11 22.73 -5.23 -14.82
C ILE A 11 24.24 -5.06 -14.98
N THR A 12 24.64 -4.01 -15.68
CA THR A 12 26.04 -3.63 -15.89
C THR A 12 26.36 -2.26 -15.29
N ALA A 13 27.64 -2.00 -15.04
CA ALA A 13 28.11 -0.69 -14.55
C ALA A 13 27.65 0.47 -15.47
N ASP A 14 27.76 0.32 -16.79
CA ASP A 14 27.30 1.33 -17.76
C ASP A 14 25.79 1.54 -17.75
N LYS A 15 25.02 0.47 -17.52
CA LYS A 15 23.56 0.56 -17.44
C LYS A 15 23.15 1.26 -16.16
N LEU A 16 23.69 0.84 -15.02
CA LEU A 16 23.42 1.47 -13.73
C LEU A 16 23.88 2.93 -13.70
N SER A 17 25.00 3.26 -14.36
CA SER A 17 25.47 4.64 -14.43
C SER A 17 24.47 5.58 -15.09
N ARG A 18 23.80 5.09 -16.15
CA ARG A 18 22.74 5.84 -16.84
C ARG A 18 21.46 5.91 -16.04
N LEU A 19 21.07 4.81 -15.38
CA LEU A 19 19.84 4.76 -14.58
C LEU A 19 19.91 5.60 -13.32
N LEU A 20 21.08 5.65 -12.70
CA LEU A 20 21.34 6.38 -11.45
C LEU A 20 21.92 7.78 -11.68
N GLU A 21 22.12 8.16 -12.95
CA GLU A 21 22.69 9.46 -13.36
C GLU A 21 24.01 9.80 -12.66
N GLN A 22 24.82 8.77 -12.33
CA GLN A 22 26.12 8.91 -11.69
C GLN A 22 27.06 7.80 -12.15
N PRO A 23 28.38 8.03 -12.26
CA PRO A 23 29.32 6.97 -12.64
C PRO A 23 29.34 5.81 -11.64
N ILE A 24 29.10 4.60 -12.12
CA ILE A 24 29.28 3.33 -11.41
C ILE A 24 30.45 2.59 -12.07
N LYS A 25 31.41 2.12 -11.28
CA LYS A 25 32.60 1.44 -11.81
C LYS A 25 32.52 -0.07 -11.64
N ILE A 26 32.03 -0.52 -10.49
CA ILE A 26 32.01 -1.92 -10.11
C ILE A 26 30.58 -2.32 -9.75
N VAL A 27 30.17 -3.49 -10.23
CA VAL A 27 28.88 -4.10 -9.90
C VAL A 27 29.12 -5.55 -9.53
N GLN A 28 28.64 -5.95 -8.36
CA GLN A 28 28.64 -7.33 -7.90
C GLN A 28 27.21 -7.74 -7.56
N ILE A 29 26.64 -8.63 -8.36
CA ILE A 29 25.34 -9.23 -8.07
C ILE A 29 25.54 -10.27 -6.96
N LEU A 30 24.82 -10.10 -5.84
CA LEU A 30 24.87 -11.00 -4.70
C LEU A 30 23.82 -12.11 -4.81
N LYS A 31 22.62 -11.74 -5.26
CA LYS A 31 21.47 -12.64 -5.37
C LYS A 31 20.55 -12.17 -6.46
N THR A 32 19.94 -13.10 -7.18
CA THR A 32 18.80 -12.84 -8.06
C THR A 32 17.61 -13.70 -7.64
N GLY A 33 16.41 -13.30 -8.05
CA GLY A 33 15.22 -14.08 -7.83
C GLY A 33 14.08 -13.65 -8.75
N GLN A 34 13.00 -14.43 -8.71
CA GLN A 34 11.80 -14.20 -9.49
C GLN A 34 10.58 -14.25 -8.60
N THR A 35 9.56 -13.49 -8.98
CA THR A 35 8.23 -13.49 -8.39
C THR A 35 7.21 -13.67 -9.51
N ASN A 36 5.94 -13.87 -9.16
CA ASN A 36 4.86 -13.89 -10.15
C ASN A 36 4.74 -12.56 -10.92
N MET A 37 5.30 -11.47 -10.37
CA MET A 37 5.11 -10.11 -10.86
C MET A 37 6.36 -9.51 -11.50
N GLY A 38 7.47 -10.24 -11.56
CA GLY A 38 8.74 -9.74 -12.07
C GLY A 38 9.96 -10.49 -11.55
N ALA A 39 11.12 -9.87 -11.62
CA ALA A 39 12.38 -10.39 -11.11
C ALA A 39 13.11 -9.32 -10.30
N PHE A 40 14.08 -9.76 -9.49
CA PHE A 40 14.85 -8.88 -8.64
C PHE A 40 16.31 -9.30 -8.51
N ALA A 41 17.13 -8.36 -8.04
CA ALA A 41 18.52 -8.59 -7.69
C ALA A 41 18.93 -7.76 -6.46
N HIS A 42 19.69 -8.39 -5.56
CA HIS A 42 20.50 -7.71 -4.55
C HIS A 42 21.93 -7.58 -5.09
N LEU A 43 22.53 -6.40 -4.99
CA LEU A 43 23.86 -6.15 -5.52
C LEU A 43 24.61 -5.06 -4.75
N ILE A 44 25.93 -5.05 -4.91
CA ILE A 44 26.80 -3.96 -4.51
C ILE A 44 27.20 -3.19 -5.77
N ALA A 45 26.95 -1.89 -5.80
CA ALA A 45 27.44 -0.98 -6.83
C ALA A 45 28.42 0.02 -6.20
N ASP A 46 29.69 -0.06 -6.59
CA ASP A 46 30.85 0.55 -5.93
C ASP A 46 30.90 0.23 -4.41
N ASN A 47 30.20 0.99 -3.58
CA ASN A 47 30.12 0.80 -2.13
C ASN A 47 28.68 0.90 -1.58
N ARG A 48 27.67 0.77 -2.45
CA ARG A 48 26.25 0.89 -2.07
C ARG A 48 25.54 -0.44 -2.28
N MET A 49 24.80 -0.87 -1.26
CA MET A 49 23.87 -1.99 -1.35
C MET A 49 22.60 -1.52 -2.06
N LEU A 50 22.26 -2.15 -3.18
CA LEU A 50 21.11 -1.80 -4.00
C LEU A 50 20.22 -3.02 -4.23
N PHE A 51 18.91 -2.76 -4.21
CA PHE A 51 17.90 -3.71 -4.61
C PHE A 51 17.27 -3.25 -5.91
N ILE A 52 17.29 -4.09 -6.95
CA ILE A 52 16.68 -3.79 -8.24
C ILE A 52 15.50 -4.73 -8.44
N LYS A 53 14.34 -4.16 -8.79
CA LYS A 53 13.14 -4.87 -9.23
C LYS A 53 12.85 -4.51 -10.68
N TRP A 54 12.53 -5.49 -11.52
CA TRP A 54 12.11 -5.24 -12.89
C TRP A 54 10.97 -6.16 -13.31
N THR A 55 10.17 -5.69 -14.27
CA THR A 55 9.12 -6.51 -14.86
C THR A 55 9.72 -7.38 -15.97
N ARG A 56 9.40 -8.68 -15.98
CA ARG A 56 9.82 -9.58 -17.05
C ARG A 56 8.93 -9.38 -18.29
N PRO A 57 9.48 -9.46 -19.52
CA PRO A 57 8.69 -9.27 -20.75
C PRO A 57 7.46 -10.17 -20.89
N ASP A 58 7.53 -11.40 -20.37
CA ASP A 58 6.42 -12.37 -20.37
C ASP A 58 5.27 -11.99 -19.42
N SER A 59 5.50 -11.03 -18.54
CA SER A 59 4.58 -10.61 -17.47
C SER A 59 3.96 -9.24 -17.74
N TYR A 60 4.21 -8.67 -18.93
CA TYR A 60 3.69 -7.38 -19.36
C TYR A 60 2.16 -7.38 -19.48
N SER A 61 1.53 -6.34 -18.99
CA SER A 61 0.08 -6.13 -19.09
C SER A 61 -0.27 -4.67 -18.82
N SER A 62 -1.43 -4.23 -19.32
CA SER A 62 -1.96 -2.90 -19.04
C SER A 62 -2.14 -2.64 -17.54
N ARG A 63 -2.53 -3.66 -16.77
CA ARG A 63 -2.62 -3.59 -15.30
C ARG A 63 -1.24 -3.36 -14.69
N LYS A 64 -0.23 -4.10 -15.13
CA LYS A 64 1.15 -3.95 -14.62
C LYS A 64 1.73 -2.58 -14.97
N ALA A 65 1.45 -2.07 -16.16
CA ALA A 65 1.81 -0.70 -16.55
C ALA A 65 1.24 0.34 -15.58
N GLN A 66 -0.04 0.21 -15.18
CA GLN A 66 -0.65 1.12 -14.20
C GLN A 66 0.05 1.07 -12.85
N PHE A 67 0.31 -0.13 -12.31
CA PHE A 67 1.00 -0.30 -11.03
C PHE A 67 2.43 0.25 -11.05
N ASN A 68 3.18 -0.05 -12.11
CA ASN A 68 4.53 0.46 -12.28
C ASN A 68 4.57 1.99 -12.37
N ARG A 69 3.64 2.61 -13.11
CA ARG A 69 3.53 4.08 -13.19
C ARG A 69 3.24 4.72 -11.83
N ARG A 70 2.45 4.07 -10.98
CA ARG A 70 2.17 4.55 -9.62
C ARG A 70 3.41 4.51 -8.74
N ALA A 71 4.20 3.44 -8.80
CA ALA A 71 5.47 3.35 -8.08
C ALA A 71 6.49 4.41 -8.56
N VAL A 72 6.57 4.67 -9.87
CA VAL A 72 7.40 5.76 -10.45
C VAL A 72 6.89 7.13 -10.02
N TRP A 73 5.59 7.31 -9.91
CA TRP A 73 5.03 8.55 -9.41
C TRP A 73 5.42 8.79 -7.94
N PHE A 74 5.26 7.78 -7.08
CA PHE A 74 5.68 7.89 -5.68
C PHE A 74 7.18 8.13 -5.51
N SER A 75 8.03 7.52 -6.33
CA SER A 75 9.48 7.73 -6.24
C SER A 75 9.89 9.20 -6.43
N LYS A 76 9.18 9.93 -7.29
CA LYS A 76 9.40 11.36 -7.50
C LYS A 76 8.91 12.21 -6.34
N LEU A 77 7.87 11.74 -5.66
CA LEU A 77 7.25 12.46 -4.55
C LEU A 77 8.01 12.29 -3.23
N GLN A 78 8.64 11.13 -3.03
CA GLN A 78 9.54 10.87 -1.89
C GLN A 78 10.77 11.78 -1.91
N GLU A 79 11.16 12.32 -3.08
CA GLU A 79 12.33 13.18 -3.19
C GLU A 79 12.20 14.41 -2.28
N GLY A 80 13.11 14.52 -1.31
CA GLY A 80 13.09 15.61 -0.32
C GLY A 80 12.20 15.40 0.90
N LEU A 81 11.64 14.20 1.09
CA LEU A 81 10.84 13.87 2.27
C LEU A 81 11.51 12.89 3.21
N ASP A 82 11.36 13.19 4.50
CA ASP A 82 11.72 12.28 5.59
C ASP A 82 10.50 11.44 5.96
N ILE A 83 10.20 10.45 5.10
CA ILE A 83 9.16 9.45 5.34
C ILE A 83 9.80 8.10 5.59
N PRO A 84 9.23 7.25 6.47
CA PRO A 84 9.76 5.92 6.76
C PRO A 84 9.42 4.93 5.63
N ALA A 85 9.85 5.22 4.41
CA ALA A 85 9.66 4.40 3.22
C ALA A 85 11.02 4.03 2.64
N VAL A 86 11.11 2.87 1.97
CA VAL A 86 12.34 2.49 1.29
C VAL A 86 12.76 3.57 0.31
N LYS A 87 14.04 3.95 0.31
CA LYS A 87 14.55 5.01 -0.54
C LYS A 87 14.62 4.55 -2.00
N TYR A 88 14.03 5.34 -2.90
CA TYR A 88 14.19 5.17 -4.34
C TYR A 88 15.45 5.89 -4.82
N PHE A 89 16.23 5.22 -5.66
CA PHE A 89 17.35 5.82 -6.39
C PHE A 89 17.04 6.04 -7.86
N ALA A 90 16.20 5.19 -8.46
CA ALA A 90 15.71 5.36 -9.82
C ALA A 90 14.42 4.56 -10.01
N ALA A 91 13.49 5.05 -10.82
CA ALA A 91 12.32 4.30 -11.23
C ALA A 91 11.88 4.69 -12.65
N LEU A 92 11.64 3.69 -13.48
CA LEU A 92 11.17 3.85 -14.85
C LEU A 92 10.02 2.87 -15.10
N ALA A 93 9.02 3.30 -15.88
CA ALA A 93 7.93 2.47 -16.37
C ALA A 93 7.49 2.94 -17.76
N ASN A 94 6.94 2.03 -18.57
CA ASN A 94 6.28 2.36 -19.84
C ASN A 94 4.84 1.85 -19.88
N ASP A 95 4.13 2.15 -20.98
CA ASP A 95 2.72 1.83 -21.14
C ASP A 95 2.46 0.35 -21.45
N GLU A 96 3.50 -0.37 -21.92
CA GLU A 96 3.45 -1.81 -22.16
C GLU A 96 3.60 -2.62 -20.85
N GLY A 97 4.09 -2.00 -19.77
CA GLY A 97 4.26 -2.65 -18.47
C GLY A 97 5.69 -3.04 -18.13
N ALA A 98 6.68 -2.66 -18.95
CA ALA A 98 8.08 -2.72 -18.56
C ALA A 98 8.35 -1.76 -17.40
N SER A 99 9.20 -2.19 -16.46
CA SER A 99 9.68 -1.31 -15.39
C SER A 99 11.06 -1.71 -14.91
N THR A 100 11.77 -0.73 -14.36
CA THR A 100 13.01 -0.92 -13.63
C THR A 100 13.00 0.04 -12.46
N ILE A 101 13.07 -0.51 -11.25
CA ILE A 101 13.05 0.24 -9.99
C ILE A 101 14.32 -0.13 -9.23
N ILE A 102 15.10 0.87 -8.82
CA ILE A 102 16.31 0.74 -8.02
C ILE A 102 16.05 1.38 -6.66
N LEU A 103 16.20 0.58 -5.62
CA LEU A 103 15.93 0.92 -4.23
C LEU A 103 17.18 0.74 -3.38
N GLU A 104 17.19 1.36 -2.21
CA GLU A 104 18.05 0.96 -1.12
C GLU A 104 17.78 -0.50 -0.72
N ASP A 105 18.86 -1.24 -0.48
CA ASP A 105 18.79 -2.60 0.03
C ASP A 105 18.97 -2.60 1.55
N LEU A 106 17.86 -2.83 2.25
CA LEU A 106 17.79 -2.86 3.71
C LEU A 106 18.04 -4.26 4.30
N SER A 107 18.43 -5.26 3.50
CA SER A 107 18.54 -6.66 3.95
C SER A 107 19.59 -6.92 5.04
N SER A 108 20.53 -6.00 5.25
CA SER A 108 21.54 -6.10 6.32
C SER A 108 21.07 -5.54 7.66
N THR A 109 20.07 -4.66 7.66
CA THR A 109 19.58 -3.93 8.84
C THR A 109 18.14 -4.29 9.21
N HIS A 110 17.38 -4.81 8.25
CA HIS A 110 15.98 -5.14 8.40
C HIS A 110 15.70 -6.60 8.04
N THR A 111 14.63 -7.12 8.62
CA THR A 111 14.14 -8.48 8.42
C THR A 111 12.71 -8.48 7.91
N GLN A 112 12.32 -9.61 7.32
CA GLN A 112 10.93 -9.86 6.95
C GLN A 112 10.09 -10.21 8.18
N TRP A 113 8.78 -9.93 8.09
CA TRP A 113 7.85 -10.20 9.17
C TRP A 113 7.85 -11.66 9.63
N THR A 114 7.80 -11.87 10.95
CA THR A 114 7.47 -13.15 11.57
C THR A 114 6.47 -12.92 12.71
N PRO A 115 5.62 -13.90 13.07
CA PRO A 115 4.61 -13.73 14.12
C PRO A 115 5.16 -13.35 15.51
N ASN A 116 6.44 -13.67 15.79
CA ASN A 116 7.08 -13.43 17.09
C ASN A 116 7.96 -12.18 17.09
N LEU A 117 7.92 -11.38 16.02
CA LEU A 117 8.71 -10.17 15.95
C LEU A 117 8.27 -9.20 17.07
N PRO A 118 9.17 -8.61 17.86
CA PRO A 118 8.75 -7.70 18.92
C PRO A 118 8.18 -6.38 18.37
N ALA A 119 7.07 -5.92 18.96
CA ALA A 119 6.49 -4.59 18.73
C ALA A 119 6.20 -4.21 17.26
N TRP A 120 6.11 -5.21 16.38
CA TRP A 120 5.98 -4.99 14.94
C TRP A 120 4.70 -4.24 14.60
N GLU A 121 3.63 -4.47 15.37
CA GLU A 121 2.35 -3.80 15.20
C GLU A 121 2.48 -2.28 15.43
N GLN A 122 3.19 -1.90 16.50
CA GLN A 122 3.40 -0.50 16.83
C GLN A 122 4.25 0.17 15.76
N HIS A 123 5.33 -0.47 15.30
CA HIS A 123 6.17 0.07 14.24
C HIS A 123 5.41 0.25 12.92
N CYS A 124 4.53 -0.68 12.53
CA CYS A 124 3.68 -0.52 11.36
C CYS A 124 2.71 0.66 11.49
N VAL A 125 2.10 0.83 12.65
CA VAL A 125 1.17 1.95 12.91
C VAL A 125 1.89 3.29 12.95
N ASP A 126 3.07 3.34 13.56
CA ASP A 126 3.91 4.55 13.58
C ASP A 126 4.35 4.95 12.17
N ASN A 127 4.74 3.96 11.36
CA ASN A 127 5.08 4.17 9.97
C ASN A 127 3.90 4.78 9.18
N LEU A 128 2.71 4.16 9.27
CA LEU A 128 1.51 4.70 8.62
C LEU A 128 1.14 6.09 9.15
N SER A 129 1.28 6.33 10.45
CA SER A 129 0.98 7.63 11.05
C SER A 129 1.91 8.71 10.52
N ALA A 130 3.21 8.42 10.41
CA ALA A 130 4.21 9.31 9.84
C ALA A 130 3.96 9.58 8.36
N LEU A 131 3.67 8.54 7.56
CA LEU A 131 3.29 8.66 6.16
C LEU A 131 2.07 9.58 6.00
N HIS A 132 0.97 9.24 6.68
CA HIS A 132 -0.30 9.93 6.50
C HIS A 132 -0.25 11.37 6.99
N SER A 133 0.44 11.64 8.10
CA SER A 133 0.60 13.00 8.62
C SER A 133 1.55 13.84 7.78
N GLY A 134 2.63 13.24 7.29
CA GLY A 134 3.62 13.93 6.45
C GLY A 134 3.06 14.41 5.11
N PHE A 135 1.97 13.80 4.64
CA PHE A 135 1.28 14.17 3.41
C PHE A 135 -0.13 14.75 3.63
N TRP A 136 -0.50 15.04 4.86
CA TRP A 136 -1.85 15.49 5.16
C TRP A 136 -2.13 16.87 4.55
N ASN A 137 -3.06 16.96 3.59
CA ASN A 137 -3.32 18.19 2.84
C ASN A 137 -2.08 18.79 2.18
N ASP A 138 -1.11 17.95 1.81
CA ASP A 138 0.12 18.47 1.22
C ASP A 138 -0.19 19.08 -0.16
N PRO A 139 0.17 20.35 -0.42
CA PRO A 139 -0.12 21.02 -1.69
C PRO A 139 0.43 20.30 -2.92
N ARG A 140 1.47 19.47 -2.76
CA ARG A 140 2.04 18.66 -3.85
C ARG A 140 1.05 17.60 -4.36
N LEU A 141 -0.02 17.31 -3.60
CA LEU A 141 -1.06 16.37 -3.99
C LEU A 141 -2.12 17.02 -4.90
N ASP A 142 -2.18 18.36 -5.00
CA ASP A 142 -3.17 19.08 -5.81
C ASP A 142 -3.04 18.79 -7.32
N GLU A 143 -1.84 18.44 -7.78
CA GLU A 143 -1.57 18.05 -9.16
C GLU A 143 -2.18 16.69 -9.52
N ILE A 144 -2.76 15.98 -8.55
CA ILE A 144 -3.16 14.59 -8.66
C ILE A 144 -4.63 14.48 -8.32
N LYS A 145 -5.37 13.95 -9.28
CA LYS A 145 -6.79 13.70 -9.06
C LYS A 145 -6.96 12.44 -8.21
N PRO A 146 -7.81 12.47 -7.17
CA PRO A 146 -8.27 11.26 -6.53
C PRO A 146 -8.85 10.33 -7.59
N ASN A 147 -8.57 9.03 -7.47
CA ASN A 147 -9.00 8.03 -8.45
C ASN A 147 -10.47 7.63 -8.25
N VAL A 148 -11.37 8.62 -8.22
CA VAL A 148 -12.81 8.47 -7.94
C VAL A 148 -13.63 9.20 -9.01
N ASP A 149 -14.04 8.46 -10.05
CA ASP A 149 -14.93 8.96 -11.09
C ASP A 149 -16.41 8.84 -10.64
N PRO A 150 -17.22 9.92 -10.68
CA PRO A 150 -18.64 9.88 -10.37
C PRO A 150 -19.44 8.77 -11.07
N GLU A 151 -19.18 8.51 -12.36
CA GLU A 151 -19.90 7.47 -13.11
C GLU A 151 -19.60 6.07 -12.53
N THR A 152 -18.35 5.85 -12.10
CA THR A 152 -17.91 4.58 -11.50
C THR A 152 -18.43 4.35 -10.09
N VAL A 153 -18.81 5.40 -9.35
CA VAL A 153 -19.32 5.27 -7.98
C VAL A 153 -20.68 4.60 -7.94
N GLY A 154 -21.57 4.91 -8.89
CA GLY A 154 -22.89 4.27 -9.00
C GLY A 154 -22.79 2.77 -9.23
N GLU A 155 -21.96 2.36 -10.20
CA GLU A 155 -21.70 0.95 -10.50
C GLU A 155 -21.02 0.23 -9.34
N TRP A 156 -20.04 0.89 -8.71
CA TRP A 156 -19.34 0.35 -7.56
C TRP A 156 -20.29 0.10 -6.39
N ARG A 157 -21.23 1.00 -6.14
CA ARG A 157 -22.27 0.86 -5.10
C ARG A 157 -23.15 -0.35 -5.35
N ILE A 158 -23.65 -0.51 -6.57
CA ILE A 158 -24.49 -1.67 -6.94
C ILE A 158 -23.72 -2.97 -6.72
N ARG A 159 -22.47 -3.02 -7.19
CA ARG A 159 -21.59 -4.19 -7.02
C ARG A 159 -21.30 -4.49 -5.55
N MET A 160 -21.03 -3.48 -4.73
CA MET A 160 -20.78 -3.68 -3.30
C MET A 160 -22.03 -4.18 -2.59
N ARG A 161 -23.21 -3.61 -2.85
CA ARG A 161 -24.48 -4.06 -2.28
C ARG A 161 -24.70 -5.56 -2.53
N HIS A 162 -24.56 -6.01 -3.77
CA HIS A 162 -24.66 -7.43 -4.11
C HIS A 162 -23.66 -8.32 -3.36
N ARG A 163 -22.41 -7.87 -3.20
CA ARG A 163 -21.40 -8.63 -2.43
C ARG A 163 -21.76 -8.71 -0.95
N VAL A 164 -22.31 -7.64 -0.39
CA VAL A 164 -22.71 -7.66 1.01
C VAL A 164 -23.91 -8.56 1.23
N ASP A 165 -24.94 -8.49 0.39
CA ASP A 165 -26.12 -9.36 0.49
C ASP A 165 -25.71 -10.84 0.41
N GLY A 166 -24.80 -11.18 -0.52
CA GLY A 166 -24.23 -12.52 -0.61
C GLY A 166 -23.46 -12.93 0.64
N MET A 167 -22.55 -12.08 1.11
CA MET A 167 -21.78 -12.31 2.33
C MET A 167 -22.68 -12.50 3.55
N PHE A 168 -23.72 -11.69 3.73
CA PHE A 168 -24.61 -11.75 4.89
C PHE A 168 -25.45 -13.01 4.88
N SER A 169 -25.96 -13.39 3.70
CA SER A 169 -26.70 -14.63 3.50
C SER A 169 -25.83 -15.84 3.85
N GLU A 170 -24.61 -15.92 3.30
CA GLU A 170 -23.71 -17.05 3.52
C GLU A 170 -23.14 -17.11 4.94
N LEU A 171 -22.91 -15.97 5.58
CA LEU A 171 -22.42 -15.90 6.95
C LEU A 171 -23.54 -15.94 8.01
N GLY A 172 -24.81 -15.95 7.60
CA GLY A 172 -25.94 -15.92 8.53
C GLY A 172 -25.92 -14.68 9.43
N LEU A 173 -25.58 -13.52 8.87
CA LEU A 173 -25.48 -12.24 9.58
C LEU A 173 -26.75 -11.39 9.44
N SER A 174 -27.88 -12.02 9.13
CA SER A 174 -29.18 -11.34 8.91
C SER A 174 -29.72 -10.64 10.17
N ASP A 175 -29.21 -11.01 11.35
CA ASP A 175 -29.52 -10.42 12.65
C ASP A 175 -28.61 -9.23 13.02
N LYS A 176 -27.56 -8.95 12.25
CA LYS A 176 -26.65 -7.79 12.44
C LYS A 176 -27.23 -6.52 11.81
N VAL A 177 -28.33 -6.04 12.38
CA VAL A 177 -29.08 -4.85 11.90
C VAL A 177 -28.19 -3.63 11.69
N GLU A 178 -27.23 -3.38 12.59
CA GLU A 178 -26.29 -2.25 12.48
C GLU A 178 -25.45 -2.28 11.20
N MET A 179 -25.03 -3.48 10.77
CA MET A 179 -24.27 -3.66 9.53
C MET A 179 -25.17 -3.58 8.29
N HIS A 180 -26.43 -4.02 8.40
CA HIS A 180 -27.44 -3.80 7.37
C HIS A 180 -27.74 -2.30 7.18
N ASP A 181 -27.79 -1.55 8.28
CA ASP A 181 -28.00 -0.11 8.27
C ASP A 181 -26.79 0.63 7.67
N LEU A 182 -25.56 0.22 7.96
CA LEU A 182 -24.35 0.80 7.32
C LEU A 182 -24.35 0.70 5.78
N ILE A 183 -24.99 -0.33 5.20
CA ILE A 183 -25.10 -0.51 3.74
C ILE A 183 -26.22 0.35 3.16
N ASN A 184 -27.30 0.53 3.92
CA ASN A 184 -28.52 1.18 3.45
C ASN A 184 -28.58 2.67 3.78
N GLN A 185 -27.70 3.16 4.64
CA GLN A 185 -27.59 4.58 4.91
C GLN A 185 -26.97 5.34 3.72
N PRO A 186 -27.23 6.66 3.60
CA PRO A 186 -26.56 7.56 2.64
C PRO A 186 -25.04 7.65 2.83
N LEU A 187 -24.50 7.00 3.87
CA LEU A 187 -23.09 7.07 4.27
C LEU A 187 -22.10 6.84 3.11
N TRP A 188 -22.49 6.06 2.10
CA TRP A 188 -21.66 5.80 0.91
C TRP A 188 -21.56 7.00 -0.02
N GLU A 189 -22.66 7.69 -0.25
CA GLU A 189 -22.69 8.91 -1.06
C GLU A 189 -21.83 9.98 -0.38
N ASP A 190 -22.00 10.12 0.93
CA ASP A 190 -21.17 11.00 1.76
C ASP A 190 -19.70 10.56 1.79
N TYR A 191 -19.39 9.25 1.81
CA TYR A 191 -18.01 8.77 1.78
C TYR A 191 -17.31 9.16 0.49
N PHE A 192 -17.91 8.91 -0.67
CA PHE A 192 -17.29 9.28 -1.95
C PHE A 192 -17.23 10.79 -2.15
N ASP A 193 -18.24 11.53 -1.70
CA ASP A 193 -18.18 12.98 -1.71
C ASP A 193 -17.11 13.53 -0.78
N ARG A 194 -16.90 12.90 0.39
CA ARG A 194 -15.78 13.25 1.29
C ARG A 194 -14.44 12.91 0.69
N VAL A 195 -14.23 11.73 0.12
CA VAL A 195 -12.98 11.39 -0.60
C VAL A 195 -12.66 12.42 -1.69
N ARG A 196 -13.66 13.10 -2.26
CA ARG A 196 -13.45 14.19 -3.22
C ARG A 196 -13.17 15.56 -2.59
N LYS A 197 -13.60 15.81 -1.35
CA LYS A 197 -13.67 17.14 -0.72
C LYS A 197 -12.81 17.29 0.53
N GLN A 198 -12.34 16.20 1.11
CA GLN A 198 -11.65 16.17 2.40
C GLN A 198 -10.14 16.07 2.27
N PRO A 199 -9.42 16.25 3.40
CA PRO A 199 -7.99 16.08 3.40
C PRO A 199 -7.56 14.73 2.85
N LEU A 200 -6.88 14.78 1.72
CA LEU A 200 -6.25 13.62 1.14
C LEU A 200 -4.84 13.55 1.66
N THR A 201 -4.48 12.33 2.02
CA THR A 201 -3.08 11.95 2.21
C THR A 201 -2.76 10.84 1.22
N ILE A 202 -1.49 10.46 1.18
CA ILE A 202 -1.02 9.32 0.40
C ILE A 202 -1.35 8.05 1.15
N LEU A 203 -1.92 7.11 0.42
CA LEU A 203 -2.13 5.74 0.86
C LEU A 203 -1.08 4.87 0.20
N HIS A 204 -0.47 3.98 0.98
CA HIS A 204 0.30 2.85 0.47
C HIS A 204 -0.60 1.93 -0.38
N GLY A 205 -1.80 1.65 0.11
CA GLY A 205 -2.84 0.92 -0.60
C GLY A 205 -2.81 -0.60 -0.44
N ASP A 206 -1.73 -1.16 0.09
CA ASP A 206 -1.58 -2.58 0.48
C ASP A 206 -0.77 -2.77 1.79
N PRO A 207 -1.00 -1.99 2.86
CA PRO A 207 -0.19 -2.11 4.06
C PRO A 207 -0.60 -3.35 4.86
N HIS A 208 0.18 -4.41 4.73
CA HIS A 208 0.06 -5.62 5.52
C HIS A 208 1.45 -6.04 6.03
N PRO A 209 1.56 -6.88 7.07
CA PRO A 209 2.83 -7.07 7.77
C PRO A 209 4.00 -7.50 6.87
N ARG A 210 3.73 -8.24 5.78
CA ARG A 210 4.73 -8.67 4.79
C ARG A 210 5.23 -7.58 3.81
N ASN A 211 4.57 -6.42 3.75
CA ASN A 211 4.98 -5.26 2.96
C ASN A 211 5.73 -4.23 3.84
N PHE A 212 6.17 -4.66 5.02
CA PHE A 212 7.09 -3.90 5.86
C PHE A 212 8.38 -4.70 6.01
N LEU A 213 9.50 -3.97 6.04
CA LEU A 213 10.79 -4.46 6.51
C LEU A 213 11.02 -3.94 7.92
N TYR A 214 11.52 -4.76 8.83
CA TYR A 214 11.57 -4.42 10.25
C TYR A 214 12.98 -4.44 10.80
N SER A 215 13.35 -3.39 11.52
CA SER A 215 14.54 -3.35 12.37
C SER A 215 14.13 -3.51 13.85
N THR A 216 15.08 -3.29 14.76
CA THR A 216 14.81 -3.25 16.19
C THR A 216 14.04 -2.02 16.65
N SER A 217 14.02 -0.95 15.85
CA SER A 217 13.44 0.35 16.24
C SER A 217 12.33 0.86 15.31
N GLU A 218 12.18 0.28 14.12
CA GLU A 218 11.23 0.77 13.14
C GLU A 218 10.74 -0.31 12.17
N ALA A 219 9.74 0.06 11.38
CA ALA A 219 9.30 -0.66 10.21
C ALA A 219 9.33 0.29 9.01
N VAL A 220 9.66 -0.22 7.83
CA VAL A 220 9.77 0.55 6.58
C VAL A 220 8.86 -0.08 5.53
N LEU A 221 7.99 0.72 4.92
CA LEU A 221 7.08 0.26 3.86
C LEU A 221 7.80 0.04 2.52
N ILE A 222 7.42 -1.05 1.86
CA ILE A 222 7.89 -1.47 0.53
C ILE A 222 6.70 -1.80 -0.38
N ASP A 223 6.96 -1.91 -1.70
CA ASP A 223 5.96 -2.28 -2.71
C ASP A 223 4.82 -1.26 -2.92
N TRP A 224 5.20 -0.03 -3.24
CA TRP A 224 4.33 1.13 -3.54
C TRP A 224 3.56 1.05 -4.88
N GLU A 225 3.25 -0.14 -5.38
CA GLU A 225 2.54 -0.34 -6.66
C GLU A 225 1.05 0.06 -6.60
N LEU A 226 0.45 0.06 -5.40
CA LEU A 226 -0.96 0.41 -5.17
C LEU A 226 -1.18 1.82 -4.61
N VAL A 227 -0.11 2.61 -4.55
CA VAL A 227 -0.13 3.97 -4.00
C VAL A 227 -1.17 4.84 -4.69
N ARG A 228 -1.91 5.62 -3.90
CA ARG A 228 -2.99 6.50 -4.36
C ARG A 228 -3.32 7.56 -3.30
N LEU A 229 -4.17 8.52 -3.66
CA LEU A 229 -4.81 9.43 -2.69
C LEU A 229 -6.06 8.78 -2.11
N GLY A 230 -6.34 9.06 -0.83
CA GLY A 230 -7.61 8.67 -0.23
C GLY A 230 -7.67 8.89 1.28
N VAL A 231 -8.64 8.22 1.89
CA VAL A 231 -8.94 8.30 3.32
C VAL A 231 -8.15 7.20 4.07
N PRO A 232 -7.21 7.56 4.96
CA PRO A 232 -6.21 6.61 5.45
C PRO A 232 -6.74 5.56 6.43
N THR A 233 -7.77 5.90 7.21
CA THR A 233 -8.45 4.97 8.13
C THR A 233 -9.09 3.82 7.38
N VAL A 234 -9.83 4.16 6.32
CA VAL A 234 -10.57 3.19 5.51
C VAL A 234 -9.65 2.24 4.78
N GLU A 235 -8.59 2.78 4.20
CA GLU A 235 -7.84 2.06 3.19
C GLU A 235 -6.59 1.40 3.72
N ASP A 236 -5.82 2.09 4.55
CA ASP A 236 -4.51 1.64 4.99
C ASP A 236 -4.54 1.11 6.43
N LEU A 237 -5.03 1.90 7.40
CA LEU A 237 -5.06 1.48 8.80
C LEU A 237 -5.93 0.23 9.01
N MET A 238 -7.16 0.24 8.47
CA MET A 238 -8.05 -0.90 8.60
C MET A 238 -7.53 -2.12 7.82
N HIS A 239 -6.89 -1.91 6.67
CA HIS A 239 -6.30 -3.02 5.94
C HIS A 239 -5.17 -3.67 6.74
N LEU A 240 -4.29 -2.88 7.36
CA LEU A 240 -3.29 -3.39 8.28
C LEU A 240 -3.94 -4.18 9.43
N ILE A 241 -4.93 -3.61 10.12
CA ILE A 241 -5.59 -4.23 11.29
C ILE A 241 -6.26 -5.57 10.93
N VAL A 242 -6.92 -5.63 9.78
CA VAL A 242 -7.60 -6.85 9.32
C VAL A 242 -6.61 -7.94 8.92
N PHE A 243 -5.59 -7.60 8.13
CA PHE A 243 -4.58 -8.56 7.68
C PHE A 243 -3.61 -8.98 8.80
N SER A 244 -3.59 -8.23 9.90
CA SER A 244 -2.83 -8.56 11.10
C SER A 244 -3.65 -9.32 12.16
N CYS A 245 -4.98 -9.33 12.07
CA CYS A 245 -5.90 -10.01 13.00
C CYS A 245 -5.58 -9.75 14.48
N LEU A 246 -5.27 -8.50 14.84
CA LEU A 246 -4.71 -8.15 16.15
C LEU A 246 -5.78 -8.03 17.24
N GLN A 247 -5.55 -8.72 18.35
CA GLN A 247 -6.35 -8.61 19.57
C GLN A 247 -6.29 -7.21 20.24
N LYS A 248 -5.36 -6.34 19.81
CA LYS A 248 -5.08 -5.01 20.39
C LYS A 248 -5.43 -3.82 19.49
N HIS A 249 -6.35 -3.99 18.54
CA HIS A 249 -6.70 -2.95 17.57
C HIS A 249 -7.06 -1.60 18.22
N LYS A 250 -7.75 -1.57 19.37
CA LYS A 250 -8.12 -0.31 20.06
C LYS A 250 -6.90 0.52 20.49
N GLU A 251 -5.87 -0.12 21.03
CA GLU A 251 -4.64 0.57 21.45
C GLU A 251 -3.88 1.16 20.26
N LEU A 252 -3.86 0.42 19.16
CA LEU A 252 -3.21 0.80 17.91
C LEU A 252 -3.96 1.93 17.19
N ILE A 253 -5.28 1.88 17.17
CA ILE A 253 -6.15 2.95 16.67
C ILE A 253 -5.91 4.23 17.48
N ALA A 254 -5.97 4.16 18.81
CA ALA A 254 -5.71 5.31 19.65
C ALA A 254 -4.29 5.86 19.46
N ARG A 255 -3.31 4.99 19.21
CA ARG A 255 -1.94 5.39 18.88
C ARG A 255 -1.88 6.16 17.55
N TYR A 256 -2.55 5.67 16.52
CA TYR A 256 -2.64 6.31 15.21
C TYR A 256 -3.33 7.68 15.29
N GLN A 257 -4.47 7.77 15.99
CA GLN A 257 -5.23 9.01 16.15
C GLN A 257 -4.39 10.10 16.85
N ARG A 258 -3.59 9.75 17.85
CA ARG A 258 -2.71 10.72 18.54
C ARG A 258 -1.59 11.28 17.67
N GLN A 259 -1.23 10.59 16.59
CA GLN A 259 -0.11 10.95 15.72
C GLN A 259 -0.55 11.58 14.40
N THR A 260 -1.86 11.66 14.15
CA THR A 260 -2.41 12.15 12.89
C THR A 260 -3.38 13.31 13.14
N PRO A 261 -3.50 14.28 12.23
CA PRO A 261 -4.43 15.40 12.36
C PRO A 261 -5.88 14.99 12.03
N TYR A 262 -6.23 13.73 12.27
CA TYR A 262 -7.51 13.15 11.91
C TYR A 262 -8.53 13.42 13.02
N GLU A 263 -9.52 14.26 12.74
CA GLU A 263 -10.60 14.60 13.67
C GLU A 263 -11.36 13.36 14.16
N GLU A 264 -11.67 13.30 15.47
CA GLU A 264 -12.23 12.11 16.13
C GLU A 264 -13.60 11.70 15.58
N GLU A 265 -14.51 12.65 15.39
CA GLU A 265 -15.85 12.39 14.83
C GLU A 265 -15.75 11.82 13.40
N GLN A 266 -14.82 12.36 12.62
CA GLN A 266 -14.58 11.90 11.25
C GLN A 266 -13.93 10.51 11.24
N PHE A 267 -13.01 10.25 12.17
CA PHE A 267 -12.39 8.95 12.34
C PHE A 267 -13.44 7.87 12.63
N GLU A 268 -14.33 8.09 13.60
CA GLU A 268 -15.39 7.13 13.98
C GLU A 268 -16.31 6.83 12.81
N TYR A 269 -16.68 7.86 12.04
CA TYR A 269 -17.44 7.69 10.82
C TYR A 269 -16.71 6.77 9.83
N ASP A 270 -15.48 7.12 9.48
CA ASP A 270 -14.73 6.45 8.42
C ASP A 270 -14.35 5.03 8.85
N TRP A 271 -14.09 4.82 10.13
CA TRP A 271 -13.84 3.51 10.73
C TRP A 271 -15.00 2.53 10.50
N ARG A 272 -16.25 2.97 10.68
CA ARG A 272 -17.44 2.12 10.43
C ARG A 272 -17.55 1.69 8.96
N ILE A 273 -17.21 2.59 8.04
CA ILE A 273 -17.13 2.27 6.60
C ILE A 273 -15.99 1.29 6.31
N ALA A 274 -14.84 1.49 6.96
CA ALA A 274 -13.66 0.65 6.82
C ALA A 274 -13.93 -0.82 7.16
N ILE A 275 -14.59 -1.07 8.29
CA ILE A 275 -14.95 -2.42 8.75
C ILE A 275 -15.73 -3.13 7.65
N LEU A 276 -16.76 -2.48 7.13
CA LEU A 276 -17.62 -3.07 6.10
C LEU A 276 -16.84 -3.36 4.81
N LEU A 277 -16.06 -2.39 4.30
CA LEU A 277 -15.28 -2.59 3.08
C LEU A 277 -14.22 -3.69 3.19
N LYS A 278 -13.49 -3.72 4.30
CA LYS A 278 -12.44 -4.72 4.48
C LYS A 278 -13.03 -6.10 4.80
N SER A 279 -14.20 -6.19 5.43
CA SER A 279 -14.94 -7.45 5.60
C SER A 279 -15.37 -8.03 4.26
N ILE A 280 -15.91 -7.20 3.35
CA ILE A 280 -16.26 -7.63 1.97
C ILE A 280 -15.02 -8.09 1.20
N ALA A 281 -13.91 -7.35 1.33
CA ALA A 281 -12.64 -7.71 0.69
C ALA A 281 -12.13 -9.06 1.22
N CYS A 282 -12.16 -9.29 2.53
CA CYS A 282 -11.80 -10.57 3.14
C CYS A 282 -12.69 -11.70 2.66
N TYR A 283 -14.00 -11.49 2.63
CA TYR A 283 -14.95 -12.48 2.11
C TYR A 283 -14.61 -12.85 0.65
N SER A 284 -14.32 -11.85 -0.18
CA SER A 284 -14.03 -12.05 -1.61
C SER A 284 -12.67 -12.70 -1.88
N LEU A 285 -11.67 -12.45 -1.03
CA LEU A 285 -10.26 -12.80 -1.33
C LEU A 285 -9.68 -13.88 -0.41
N LEU A 286 -10.12 -13.93 0.84
CA LEU A 286 -9.55 -14.77 1.90
C LEU A 286 -10.57 -15.78 2.47
N GLY A 287 -11.86 -15.59 2.18
CA GLY A 287 -12.95 -16.46 2.57
C GLY A 287 -13.62 -16.11 3.91
N ASN A 288 -14.61 -16.94 4.26
CA ASN A 288 -15.59 -16.67 5.31
C ASN A 288 -14.99 -16.46 6.71
N TRP A 289 -13.91 -17.17 7.04
CA TRP A 289 -13.28 -17.08 8.36
C TRP A 289 -12.69 -15.68 8.62
N TYR A 290 -11.98 -15.11 7.64
CA TYR A 290 -11.39 -13.78 7.75
C TYR A 290 -12.45 -12.69 7.77
N ALA A 291 -13.50 -12.85 6.96
CA ALA A 291 -14.64 -11.93 6.96
C ALA A 291 -15.31 -11.87 8.34
N ARG A 292 -15.60 -13.02 8.97
CA ARG A 292 -16.15 -13.06 10.33
C ARG A 292 -15.22 -12.41 11.34
N LYS A 293 -13.91 -12.67 11.27
CA LYS A 293 -12.93 -12.05 12.17
C LYS A 293 -12.85 -10.53 12.04
N ALA A 294 -12.95 -10.00 10.82
CA ALA A 294 -13.00 -8.56 10.61
C ALA A 294 -14.27 -7.95 11.22
N ILE A 295 -15.41 -8.63 11.09
CA ILE A 295 -16.70 -8.18 11.64
C ILE A 295 -16.72 -8.27 13.17
N ASP A 296 -16.42 -9.43 13.74
CA ASP A 296 -16.48 -9.70 15.19
C ASP A 296 -15.33 -9.02 15.96
N GLY A 297 -14.23 -8.70 15.28
CA GLY A 297 -13.03 -8.15 15.89
C GLY A 297 -12.98 -6.63 15.89
N CYS A 298 -13.82 -5.96 15.10
CA CYS A 298 -13.80 -4.50 14.96
C CYS A 298 -15.14 -3.83 15.35
N LEU A 299 -16.17 -4.63 15.67
CA LEU A 299 -17.41 -4.24 16.34
C LEU A 299 -17.40 -4.82 17.77
#